data_AF-A0A9P0EFJ7-F1
#
_entry.id   AF-A0A9P0EFJ7-F1
#
_cell.length_a   1.000
_cell.length_b   1.000
_cell.length_c   1.000
_cell.angle_alpha   90.00
_cell.angle_beta   90.00
_cell.angle_gamma   90.00
#
_symmetry.space_group_name_H-M   'P 1'
#
loop_
_entity.id
_entity.type
_entity.pdbx_description
1 polymer ?
#
loop_
_entity_poly.entity_id
_entity_poly.type
_entity_poly.pdbx_seq_one_letter_code
_entity_poly.pdbx_strand_id
1 'polypeptide(L)'
;MVDRLVNSEANARRISMVENCFGSSGQPLAVPGRVLVGEGVLTKMCRKKPKARQFFLFNDILVYGNIIINKKKYNKQHVIPLEEIKLESLEDEGQLRNGWLIRTTSKSFAVYAATSTEKQEWMAHINKCIEDLLRKSGKKAAEVYAAVWVPDSEAQICMHCKKNQFTVLNRRHHCRNCGEVVCGPCSNKKFLLPNQSSKPVRVCLNCFDTLSKAKLQNNFQTSLTTRPDSKDRTGSADSSWEEDSDEDEDNLNRAYQEADKSKFYGSTNAGVIEDADVTEETTISIDQKKIGTK
;
A
#
# COMPACT_ATOMS: atom_id res chain seq x y z
N MET A 1 -16.17 15.61 -9.23
CA MET A 1 -15.08 16.53 -8.78
C MET A 1 -13.76 16.11 -9.44
N VAL A 2 -13.38 14.84 -9.34
CA VAL A 2 -12.29 14.23 -10.11
C VAL A 2 -12.56 14.21 -11.62
N ASP A 3 -13.83 14.20 -12.05
CA ASP A 3 -14.22 14.12 -13.47
C ASP A 3 -13.72 15.31 -14.31
N ARG A 4 -13.45 16.48 -13.70
CA ARG A 4 -12.86 17.64 -14.39
C ARG A 4 -11.37 17.49 -14.67
N LEU A 5 -10.69 16.61 -13.93
CA LEU A 5 -9.25 16.34 -14.09
C LEU A 5 -9.01 15.16 -15.04
N VAL A 6 -10.04 14.36 -15.31
CA VAL A 6 -9.98 13.24 -16.26
C VAL A 6 -9.51 13.77 -17.61
N ASN A 7 -8.47 13.14 -18.16
CA ASN A 7 -7.85 13.48 -19.44
C ASN A 7 -7.26 14.90 -19.54
N SER A 8 -7.09 15.62 -18.42
CA SER A 8 -6.35 16.88 -18.43
C SER A 8 -4.85 16.64 -18.63
N GLU A 9 -4.18 17.53 -19.37
CA GLU A 9 -2.72 17.48 -19.54
C GLU A 9 -1.99 17.55 -18.18
N ALA A 10 -2.52 18.35 -17.25
CA ALA A 10 -2.01 18.45 -15.89
C ALA A 10 -2.11 17.12 -15.12
N ASN A 11 -3.18 16.33 -15.31
CA ASN A 11 -3.25 14.99 -14.72
C ASN A 11 -2.24 14.05 -15.38
N ALA A 12 -2.17 14.02 -16.71
CA ALA A 12 -1.22 13.17 -17.43
C ALA A 12 0.24 13.44 -17.01
N ARG A 13 0.63 14.71 -16.88
CA ARG A 13 1.95 15.12 -16.37
C ARG A 13 2.20 14.60 -14.96
N ARG A 14 1.24 14.76 -14.04
CA ARG A 14 1.35 14.25 -12.66
C ARG A 14 1.52 12.73 -12.61
N ILE A 15 0.75 11.96 -13.39
CA ILE A 15 0.89 10.50 -13.42
C ILE A 15 2.28 10.10 -13.95
N SER A 16 2.75 10.74 -15.02
CA SER A 16 4.09 10.50 -15.56
C SER A 16 5.19 10.81 -14.55
N MET A 17 5.06 11.88 -13.74
CA MET A 17 6.00 12.18 -12.65
C MET A 17 6.06 11.04 -11.61
N VAL A 18 4.91 10.46 -11.25
CA VAL A 18 4.87 9.32 -10.32
C VAL A 18 5.60 8.10 -10.91
N GLU A 19 5.31 7.76 -12.18
CA GLU A 19 5.98 6.66 -12.88
C GLU A 19 7.51 6.88 -12.95
N ASN A 20 7.95 8.08 -13.30
CA ASN A 20 9.36 8.45 -13.37
C ASN A 20 10.07 8.29 -12.02
N CYS A 21 9.39 8.58 -10.90
CA CYS A 21 9.96 8.38 -9.57
C CYS A 21 10.20 6.89 -9.25
N PHE A 22 9.37 5.98 -9.75
CA PHE A 22 9.60 4.53 -9.62
C PHE A 22 10.59 3.99 -10.67
N GLY A 23 10.69 4.65 -11.83
CA GLY A 23 11.57 4.28 -12.93
C GLY A 23 11.32 2.84 -13.41
N SER A 24 12.38 2.16 -13.83
CA SER A 24 12.32 0.77 -14.31
C SER A 24 11.92 -0.26 -13.25
N SER A 25 11.88 0.11 -11.97
CA SER A 25 11.45 -0.77 -10.88
C SER A 25 9.94 -0.79 -10.66
N GLY A 26 9.21 0.14 -11.30
CA GLY A 26 7.76 0.25 -11.22
C GLY A 26 7.05 -0.35 -12.43
N GLN A 27 5.74 -0.45 -12.30
CA GLN A 27 4.79 -0.76 -13.35
C GLN A 27 4.13 0.54 -13.85
N PRO A 28 3.71 0.60 -15.13
CA PRO A 28 2.95 1.72 -15.67
C PRO A 28 1.63 1.94 -14.91
N LEU A 29 1.34 3.20 -14.64
CA LEU A 29 0.14 3.71 -14.00
C LEU A 29 -0.76 4.47 -14.96
N ALA A 30 -0.25 5.00 -16.08
CA ALA A 30 -1.06 5.72 -17.05
C ALA A 30 -2.05 4.80 -17.78
N VAL A 31 -3.35 4.96 -17.49
CA VAL A 31 -4.45 4.30 -18.23
C VAL A 31 -5.59 5.30 -18.45
N PRO A 32 -6.42 5.12 -19.50
CA PRO A 32 -7.56 6.00 -19.76
C PRO A 32 -8.50 6.11 -18.56
N GLY A 33 -8.90 7.34 -18.21
CA GLY A 33 -9.82 7.60 -17.11
C GLY A 33 -9.21 7.57 -15.70
N ARG A 34 -7.94 7.18 -15.55
CA ARG A 34 -7.26 7.23 -14.24
C ARG A 34 -6.82 8.64 -13.90
N VAL A 35 -7.05 9.03 -12.65
CA VAL A 35 -6.73 10.37 -12.13
C VAL A 35 -5.99 10.25 -10.81
N LEU A 36 -4.89 11.00 -10.66
CA LEU A 36 -4.21 11.17 -9.39
C LEU A 36 -5.02 12.12 -8.51
N VAL A 37 -5.58 11.58 -7.42
CA VAL A 37 -6.44 12.28 -6.46
C VAL A 37 -5.64 12.85 -5.30
N GLY A 38 -4.59 12.16 -4.84
CA GLY A 38 -3.72 12.72 -3.83
C GLY A 38 -2.42 11.97 -3.65
N GLU A 39 -1.47 12.59 -2.97
CA GLU A 39 -0.16 12.03 -2.66
C GLU A 39 0.35 12.53 -1.30
N GLY A 40 1.22 11.78 -0.64
CA GLY A 40 1.79 12.17 0.64
C GLY A 40 2.57 11.06 1.33
N VAL A 41 3.31 11.42 2.37
CA VAL A 41 4.07 10.45 3.18
C VAL A 41 3.22 10.00 4.35
N LEU A 42 3.00 8.69 4.48
CA LEU A 42 2.38 8.09 5.66
C LEU A 42 3.35 7.14 6.35
N THR A 43 3.21 7.01 7.66
CA THR A 43 3.97 6.05 8.45
C THR A 43 3.26 4.71 8.43
N LYS A 44 3.81 3.74 7.71
CA LYS A 44 3.27 2.39 7.63
C LYS A 44 3.82 1.53 8.78
N MET A 45 2.94 0.94 9.57
CA MET A 45 3.35 -0.05 10.57
C MET A 45 3.82 -1.32 9.86
N CYS A 46 5.08 -1.69 10.12
CA CYS A 46 5.68 -2.94 9.65
C CYS A 46 6.04 -3.80 10.85
N ARG A 47 6.34 -5.09 10.59
CA ARG A 47 6.65 -6.08 11.64
C ARG A 47 7.68 -5.59 12.66
N LYS A 48 8.80 -5.05 12.18
CA LYS A 48 9.96 -4.66 13.01
C LYS A 48 9.89 -3.23 13.51
N LYS A 49 9.58 -2.29 12.63
CA LYS A 49 9.55 -0.85 12.92
C LYS A 49 8.54 -0.12 12.03
N PRO A 50 7.96 1.00 12.49
CA PRO A 50 7.26 1.92 11.60
C PRO A 50 8.20 2.40 10.50
N LYS A 51 7.71 2.53 9.26
CA LYS A 51 8.50 3.05 8.15
C LYS A 51 7.69 4.06 7.33
N ALA A 52 8.29 5.20 7.01
CA ALA A 52 7.72 6.18 6.08
C ALA A 52 7.61 5.58 4.68
N ARG A 53 6.48 5.79 4.02
CA ARG A 53 6.21 5.34 2.65
C ARG A 53 5.52 6.46 1.91
N GLN A 54 5.88 6.64 0.64
CA GLN A 54 5.15 7.54 -0.24
C GLN A 54 3.88 6.81 -0.70
N PHE A 55 2.72 7.44 -0.51
CA PHE A 55 1.42 6.97 -0.99
C PHE A 55 0.90 7.88 -2.10
N PHE A 56 0.19 7.27 -3.05
CA PHE A 56 -0.52 7.92 -4.14
C PHE A 56 -1.92 7.32 -4.25
N LEU A 57 -2.94 8.14 -4.06
CA LEU A 57 -4.32 7.78 -4.28
C LEU A 57 -4.70 8.13 -5.72
N PHE A 58 -5.07 7.13 -6.49
CA PHE A 58 -5.79 7.30 -7.74
C PHE A 58 -7.28 7.02 -7.51
N ASN A 59 -8.12 7.36 -8.49
CA ASN A 59 -9.55 7.12 -8.42
C ASN A 59 -9.97 5.64 -8.47
N ASP A 60 -9.06 4.73 -8.84
CA ASP A 60 -9.32 3.29 -8.97
C ASP A 60 -8.31 2.40 -8.24
N ILE A 61 -7.12 2.92 -7.92
CA ILE A 61 -6.04 2.21 -7.21
C ILE A 61 -5.41 3.06 -6.10
N LEU A 62 -4.90 2.41 -5.07
CA LEU A 62 -3.96 2.98 -4.11
C LEU A 62 -2.56 2.44 -4.41
N VAL A 63 -1.58 3.32 -4.56
CA VAL A 63 -0.19 2.97 -4.82
C VAL A 63 0.68 3.42 -3.66
N TYR A 64 1.66 2.60 -3.26
CA TYR A 64 2.68 3.03 -2.30
C TYR A 64 4.04 2.39 -2.57
N GLY A 65 5.11 3.02 -2.07
CA GLY A 65 6.49 2.53 -2.26
C GLY A 65 7.44 3.00 -1.17
N ASN A 66 8.64 2.40 -1.15
CA ASN A 66 9.72 2.85 -0.28
C ASN A 66 10.30 4.17 -0.83
N ILE A 67 10.68 5.06 0.08
CA ILE A 67 11.34 6.32 -0.25
C ILE A 67 12.84 6.09 -0.27
N ILE A 68 13.47 6.17 -1.44
CA ILE A 68 14.93 6.10 -1.58
C ILE A 68 15.50 7.51 -1.58
N ILE A 69 14.94 8.38 -2.41
CA ILE A 69 15.25 9.81 -2.42
C ILE A 69 13.91 10.55 -2.51
N ASN A 70 13.64 11.42 -1.54
CA ASN A 70 12.35 12.10 -1.44
C ASN A 70 12.01 12.83 -2.75
N LYS A 71 10.81 12.59 -3.29
CA LYS A 71 10.31 13.17 -4.56
C LYS A 71 11.18 12.95 -5.80
N LYS A 72 12.16 12.04 -5.72
CA LYS A 72 13.08 11.77 -6.83
C LYS A 72 13.16 10.29 -7.19
N LYS A 73 13.16 9.41 -6.18
CA LYS A 73 13.33 7.97 -6.39
C LYS A 73 12.58 7.14 -5.35
N TYR A 74 11.72 6.25 -5.84
CA TYR A 74 10.95 5.29 -5.07
C TYR A 74 11.21 3.87 -5.59
N ASN A 75 11.03 2.85 -4.74
CA ASN A 75 11.09 1.45 -5.17
C ASN A 75 10.06 0.59 -4.43
N LYS A 76 10.03 -0.73 -4.73
CA LYS A 76 9.08 -1.71 -4.17
C LYS A 76 7.63 -1.19 -4.30
N GLN A 77 7.26 -0.85 -5.54
CA GLN A 77 5.92 -0.34 -5.86
C GLN A 77 4.87 -1.40 -5.53
N HIS A 78 3.85 -0.99 -4.79
CA HIS A 78 2.67 -1.78 -4.49
C HIS A 78 1.44 -1.09 -5.06
N VAL A 79 0.66 -1.80 -5.86
CA VAL A 79 -0.59 -1.32 -6.46
C VAL A 79 -1.75 -2.14 -5.89
N ILE A 80 -2.73 -1.48 -5.30
CA ILE A 80 -3.88 -2.11 -4.66
C ILE A 80 -5.15 -1.55 -5.31
N PRO A 81 -6.00 -2.37 -5.95
CA PRO A 81 -7.31 -1.94 -6.42
C PRO A 81 -8.18 -1.43 -5.27
N LEU A 82 -8.84 -0.28 -5.45
CA LEU A 82 -9.66 0.31 -4.38
C LEU A 82 -10.86 -0.57 -4.00
N GLU A 83 -11.39 -1.36 -4.94
CA GLU A 83 -12.46 -2.35 -4.70
C GLU A 83 -12.07 -3.44 -3.67
N GLU A 84 -10.77 -3.62 -3.41
CA GLU A 84 -10.25 -4.55 -2.41
C GLU A 84 -10.02 -3.90 -1.03
N ILE A 85 -10.21 -2.59 -0.90
CA ILE A 85 -9.85 -1.84 0.31
C ILE A 85 -11.06 -1.63 1.22
N LYS A 86 -10.84 -1.86 2.51
CA LYS A 86 -11.71 -1.35 3.59
C LYS A 86 -10.90 -0.59 4.61
N LEU A 87 -11.41 0.57 5.00
CA LEU A 87 -10.79 1.41 6.02
C LEU A 87 -11.44 1.18 7.39
N GLU A 88 -10.63 1.24 8.44
CA GLU A 88 -11.07 1.13 9.83
C GLU A 88 -10.22 2.09 10.68
N SER A 89 -10.85 3.06 11.34
CA SER A 89 -10.11 4.01 12.18
C SER A 89 -9.50 3.29 13.39
N LEU A 90 -8.28 3.66 13.76
CA LEU A 90 -7.66 3.23 15.02
C LEU A 90 -7.81 4.33 16.08
N GLU A 91 -7.91 3.90 17.33
CA GLU A 91 -7.84 4.77 18.50
C GLU A 91 -6.40 5.24 18.72
N ASP A 92 -6.24 6.40 19.35
CA ASP A 92 -4.93 6.94 19.68
C ASP A 92 -4.40 6.21 20.92
N GLU A 93 -3.21 5.62 20.83
CA GLU A 93 -2.55 4.91 21.94
C GLU A 93 -1.11 5.38 22.11
N GLY A 94 -0.84 6.09 23.22
CA GLY A 94 0.49 6.63 23.52
C GLY A 94 1.00 7.57 22.43
N GLN A 95 2.10 7.20 21.76
CA GLN A 95 2.68 7.96 20.66
C GLN A 95 2.06 7.62 19.29
N LEU A 96 1.28 6.55 19.19
CA LEU A 96 0.62 6.13 17.97
C LEU A 96 -0.70 6.87 17.84
N ARG A 97 -0.67 7.99 17.11
CA ARG A 97 -1.83 8.87 16.91
C ARG A 97 -2.18 9.03 15.45
N ASN A 98 -3.44 9.34 15.18
CA ASN A 98 -3.93 9.57 13.81
C ASN A 98 -3.78 8.32 12.93
N GLY A 99 -4.03 7.12 13.49
CA GLY A 99 -3.93 5.85 12.78
C GLY A 99 -5.22 5.34 12.16
N TRP A 100 -5.11 4.54 11.10
CA TRP A 100 -6.19 3.71 10.55
C TRP A 100 -5.64 2.44 9.90
N LEU A 101 -6.46 1.40 9.79
CA LEU A 101 -6.17 0.19 9.05
C LEU A 101 -6.60 0.34 7.59
N ILE A 102 -5.71 -0.09 6.69
CA ILE A 102 -6.02 -0.39 5.30
C ILE A 102 -6.12 -1.91 5.22
N ARG A 103 -7.35 -2.43 5.18
CA ARG A 103 -7.60 -3.86 5.01
C ARG A 103 -7.65 -4.18 3.52
N THR A 104 -6.94 -5.22 3.10
CA THR A 104 -6.95 -5.69 1.72
C THR A 104 -7.06 -7.21 1.67
N THR A 105 -7.35 -7.78 0.49
CA THR A 105 -7.49 -9.23 0.31
C THR A 105 -6.16 -9.98 0.53
N SER A 106 -5.04 -9.32 0.23
CA SER A 106 -3.70 -9.94 0.21
C SER A 106 -2.82 -9.50 1.38
N LYS A 107 -2.91 -8.26 1.84
CA LYS A 107 -2.07 -7.70 2.90
C LYS A 107 -2.73 -6.50 3.59
N SER A 108 -3.15 -6.69 4.84
CA SER A 108 -3.68 -5.61 5.67
C SER A 108 -2.59 -4.97 6.52
N PHE A 109 -2.68 -3.66 6.76
CA PHE A 109 -1.69 -2.94 7.56
C PHE A 109 -2.25 -1.64 8.15
N ALA A 110 -1.66 -1.20 9.26
CA ALA A 110 -1.91 0.12 9.83
C ALA A 110 -1.04 1.19 9.17
N VAL A 111 -1.59 2.38 9.00
CA VAL A 111 -0.88 3.60 8.63
C VAL A 111 -1.23 4.73 9.58
N TYR A 112 -0.32 5.68 9.72
CA TYR A 112 -0.46 6.84 10.59
C TYR A 112 -0.08 8.10 9.81
N ALA A 113 -0.91 9.13 9.92
CA ALA A 113 -0.64 10.46 9.40
C ALA A 113 0.02 11.34 10.48
N ALA A 114 0.73 12.39 10.07
CA ALA A 114 1.35 13.31 11.02
C ALA A 114 0.31 14.12 11.80
N THR A 115 -0.83 14.43 11.18
CA THR A 115 -1.91 15.22 11.78
C THR A 115 -3.26 14.53 11.69
N SER A 116 -4.18 14.89 12.58
CA SER A 116 -5.56 14.42 12.55
C SER A 116 -6.28 14.84 11.26
N THR A 117 -6.02 16.07 10.78
CA THR A 117 -6.54 16.59 9.51
C THR A 117 -6.11 15.71 8.35
N GLU A 118 -4.82 15.36 8.25
CA GLU A 118 -4.34 14.49 7.18
C GLU A 118 -4.97 13.09 7.26
N LYS A 119 -5.13 12.51 8.45
CA LYS A 119 -5.88 11.25 8.62
C LYS A 119 -7.30 11.39 8.04
N GLN A 120 -8.02 12.44 8.43
CA GLN A 120 -9.40 12.66 7.99
C GLN A 120 -9.48 12.84 6.47
N GLU A 121 -8.58 13.64 5.88
CA GLU A 121 -8.54 13.86 4.43
C GLU A 121 -8.22 12.57 3.67
N TRP A 122 -7.21 11.81 4.08
CA TRP A 122 -6.87 10.52 3.44
C TRP A 122 -8.05 9.55 3.48
N MET A 123 -8.63 9.34 4.67
CA MET A 123 -9.76 8.41 4.82
C MET A 123 -10.97 8.86 3.98
N ALA A 124 -11.29 10.16 3.99
CA ALA A 124 -12.42 10.71 3.24
C ALA A 124 -12.24 10.55 1.73
N HIS A 125 -11.06 10.89 1.19
CA HIS A 125 -10.79 10.77 -0.25
C HIS A 125 -10.76 9.31 -0.70
N ILE A 126 -10.16 8.40 0.07
CA ILE A 126 -10.16 6.97 -0.25
C ILE A 126 -11.60 6.43 -0.27
N ASN A 127 -12.39 6.67 0.77
CA ASN A 127 -13.78 6.20 0.84
C ASN A 127 -14.62 6.74 -0.33
N LYS A 128 -14.47 8.03 -0.64
CA LYS A 128 -15.15 8.63 -1.79
C LYS A 128 -14.78 7.98 -3.12
N CYS A 129 -13.49 7.68 -3.34
CA CYS A 129 -13.05 7.00 -4.56
C CYS A 129 -13.59 5.57 -4.63
N ILE A 130 -13.64 4.84 -3.51
CA ILE A 130 -14.24 3.50 -3.44
C ILE A 130 -15.73 3.56 -3.78
N GLU A 131 -16.49 4.46 -3.15
CA GLU A 131 -17.92 4.64 -3.41
C GLU A 131 -18.20 4.96 -4.87
N ASP A 132 -17.45 5.91 -5.45
CA ASP A 132 -17.56 6.29 -6.85
C ASP A 132 -17.24 5.13 -7.80
N LEU A 133 -16.18 4.36 -7.51
CA LEU A 133 -15.76 3.21 -8.30
C LEU A 133 -16.80 2.10 -8.28
N LEU A 134 -17.32 1.72 -7.11
CA LEU A 134 -18.33 0.66 -6.97
C LEU A 134 -19.64 1.07 -7.64
N ARG A 135 -20.06 2.33 -7.47
CA ARG A 135 -21.26 2.86 -8.14
C ARG A 135 -21.13 2.83 -9.67
N LYS A 136 -19.98 3.21 -10.22
CA LYS A 136 -19.74 3.24 -11.68
C LYS A 136 -19.57 1.83 -12.28
N SER A 137 -18.96 0.91 -11.56
CA SER A 137 -18.64 -0.44 -12.06
C SER A 137 -19.75 -1.47 -11.83
N GLY A 138 -20.63 -1.25 -10.84
CA GLY A 138 -21.63 -2.22 -10.40
C GLY A 138 -21.02 -3.44 -9.66
N LYS A 139 -19.70 -3.43 -9.41
CA LYS A 139 -19.02 -4.48 -8.65
C LYS A 139 -19.36 -4.40 -7.16
N LYS A 140 -19.20 -5.52 -6.46
CA LYS A 140 -19.27 -5.59 -5.00
C LYS A 140 -17.87 -5.38 -4.40
N ALA A 141 -17.83 -4.75 -3.22
CA ALA A 141 -16.62 -4.65 -2.44
C ALA A 141 -16.14 -6.03 -1.97
N ALA A 142 -14.84 -6.17 -1.72
CA ALA A 142 -14.31 -7.37 -1.08
C ALA A 142 -14.96 -7.60 0.31
N GLU A 143 -15.16 -8.86 0.70
CA GLU A 143 -15.71 -9.23 2.02
C GLU A 143 -14.69 -9.96 2.89
N VAL A 144 -13.64 -10.52 2.27
CA VAL A 144 -12.60 -11.30 2.95
C VAL A 144 -11.28 -10.54 2.86
N TYR A 145 -10.66 -10.30 4.01
CA TYR A 145 -9.44 -9.51 4.13
C TYR A 145 -8.35 -10.31 4.84
N ALA A 146 -7.10 -10.09 4.45
CA ALA A 146 -5.94 -10.63 5.15
C ALA A 146 -5.86 -10.08 6.58
N ALA A 147 -5.28 -10.87 7.49
CA ALA A 147 -5.04 -10.40 8.86
C ALA A 147 -4.02 -9.26 8.91
N VAL A 148 -4.20 -8.37 9.88
CA VAL A 148 -3.18 -7.41 10.29
C VAL A 148 -2.18 -8.16 11.17
N TRP A 149 -0.89 -8.01 10.88
CA TRP A 149 0.14 -8.71 11.65
C TRP A 149 0.45 -7.95 12.93
N VAL A 150 0.56 -8.70 14.03
CA VAL A 150 1.00 -8.15 15.31
C VAL A 150 2.47 -7.72 15.20
N PRO A 151 2.83 -6.48 15.57
CA PRO A 151 4.21 -6.02 15.61
C PRO A 151 5.11 -6.87 16.52
N ASP A 152 6.37 -7.05 16.14
CA ASP A 152 7.33 -7.89 16.88
C ASP A 152 7.58 -7.36 18.30
N SER A 153 7.52 -6.04 18.48
CA SER A 153 7.68 -5.35 19.77
C SER A 153 6.57 -5.71 20.77
N GLU A 154 5.37 -6.03 20.29
CA GLU A 154 4.22 -6.38 21.12
C GLU A 154 4.20 -7.86 21.52
N ALA A 155 5.02 -8.69 20.87
CA ALA A 155 5.08 -10.13 21.10
C ALA A 155 6.45 -10.56 21.66
N GLN A 156 6.58 -10.57 22.99
CA GLN A 156 7.80 -11.08 23.66
C GLN A 156 7.79 -12.59 23.88
N ILE A 157 6.60 -13.20 23.90
CA ILE A 157 6.40 -14.64 24.05
C ILE A 157 5.46 -15.16 22.95
N CYS A 158 5.57 -16.45 22.62
CA CYS A 158 4.70 -17.09 21.64
C CYS A 158 3.23 -16.94 22.02
N MET A 159 2.41 -16.39 21.10
CA MET A 159 1.01 -16.09 21.37
C MET A 159 0.13 -17.34 21.52
N HIS A 160 0.59 -18.50 21.04
CA HIS A 160 -0.13 -19.76 21.19
C HIS A 160 0.29 -20.52 22.46
N CYS A 161 1.56 -20.97 22.55
CA CYS A 161 1.95 -21.82 23.66
C CYS A 161 2.21 -21.07 24.96
N LYS A 162 2.41 -19.74 24.91
CA LYS A 162 2.77 -18.87 26.04
C LYS A 162 4.02 -19.30 26.86
N LYS A 163 4.72 -20.35 26.42
CA LYS A 163 5.90 -20.94 27.07
C LYS A 163 7.22 -20.46 26.51
N ASN A 164 7.26 -20.22 25.19
CA ASN A 164 8.50 -19.87 24.50
C ASN A 164 8.67 -18.36 24.44
N GLN A 165 9.70 -17.83 25.11
CA GLN A 165 10.14 -16.45 24.96
C GLN A 165 10.97 -16.30 23.70
N PHE A 166 10.74 -15.23 22.93
CA PHE A 166 11.49 -14.98 21.70
C PHE A 166 12.87 -14.40 21.99
N THR A 167 13.88 -14.93 21.30
CA THR A 167 15.29 -14.53 21.41
C THR A 167 15.93 -14.56 20.02
N VAL A 168 17.23 -14.28 19.92
CA VAL A 168 17.97 -14.39 18.64
C VAL A 168 17.93 -15.82 18.09
N LEU A 169 17.96 -16.83 18.98
CA LEU A 169 17.88 -18.24 18.62
C LEU A 169 16.44 -18.72 18.45
N ASN A 170 15.53 -18.33 19.35
CA ASN A 170 14.11 -18.63 19.22
C ASN A 170 13.39 -17.49 18.47
N ARG A 171 13.44 -17.56 17.14
CA ARG A 171 12.94 -16.50 16.25
C ARG A 171 11.41 -16.41 16.23
N ARG A 172 10.91 -15.20 15.99
CA ARG A 172 9.48 -14.91 15.76
C ARG A 172 9.04 -15.41 14.38
N HIS A 173 7.80 -15.89 14.30
CA HIS A 173 7.13 -16.17 13.03
C HIS A 173 5.70 -15.67 13.07
N HIS A 174 5.21 -15.12 11.97
CA HIS A 174 3.80 -14.77 11.85
C HIS A 174 3.00 -15.82 11.10
N CYS A 175 1.82 -16.12 11.62
CA CYS A 175 0.80 -16.85 10.89
C CYS A 175 0.21 -15.96 9.79
N ARG A 176 0.22 -16.41 8.53
CA ARG A 176 -0.33 -15.62 7.41
C ARG A 176 -1.86 -15.49 7.46
N ASN A 177 -2.54 -16.42 8.14
CA ASN A 177 -3.99 -16.41 8.26
C ASN A 177 -4.51 -15.49 9.37
N CYS A 178 -3.95 -15.59 10.59
CA CYS A 178 -4.42 -14.79 11.75
C CYS A 178 -3.53 -13.62 12.15
N GLY A 179 -2.30 -13.51 11.62
CA GLY A 179 -1.38 -12.41 11.92
C GLY A 179 -0.64 -12.50 13.26
N GLU A 180 -0.95 -13.48 14.11
CA GLU A 180 -0.30 -13.68 15.41
C GLU A 180 1.18 -14.12 15.29
N VAL A 181 1.95 -13.79 16.33
CA VAL A 181 3.38 -14.13 16.47
C VAL A 181 3.55 -15.42 17.27
N VAL A 182 4.18 -16.40 16.63
CA VAL A 182 4.29 -17.79 17.09
C VAL A 182 5.71 -18.31 16.94
N CYS A 183 6.09 -19.29 17.78
CA CYS A 183 7.35 -20.00 17.64
C CYS A 183 7.29 -21.04 16.50
N GLY A 184 8.46 -21.57 16.12
CA GLY A 184 8.60 -22.60 15.08
C GLY A 184 7.69 -23.81 15.30
N PRO A 185 7.70 -24.44 16.49
CA PRO A 185 6.83 -25.58 16.81
C PRO A 185 5.33 -25.29 16.67
N CYS A 186 4.87 -24.09 17.03
CA CYS A 186 3.45 -23.71 16.92
C CYS A 186 3.02 -23.33 15.49
N SER A 187 3.94 -23.36 14.52
CA SER A 187 3.68 -22.92 13.14
C SER A 187 4.45 -23.73 12.10
N ASN A 188 4.68 -25.01 12.35
CA ASN A 188 5.43 -25.89 11.47
C ASN A 188 4.64 -26.41 10.25
N LYS A 189 3.46 -25.84 9.98
CA LYS A 189 2.61 -26.19 8.83
C LYS A 189 2.50 -25.04 7.84
N LYS A 190 2.19 -25.38 6.58
CA LYS A 190 1.91 -24.44 5.51
C LYS A 190 0.54 -24.73 4.90
N PHE A 191 -0.17 -23.70 4.49
CA PHE A 191 -1.49 -23.80 3.84
C PHE A 191 -1.55 -22.83 2.66
N LEU A 192 -2.26 -23.20 1.58
CA LEU A 192 -2.44 -22.32 0.42
C LEU A 192 -3.51 -21.27 0.74
N LEU A 193 -3.13 -19.99 0.73
CA LEU A 193 -4.03 -18.85 0.89
C LEU A 193 -4.09 -18.10 -0.45
N PRO A 194 -5.04 -18.41 -1.35
CA PRO A 194 -5.00 -17.96 -2.74
C PRO A 194 -4.90 -16.44 -2.91
N ASN A 195 -5.57 -15.67 -2.04
CA ASN A 195 -5.55 -14.21 -2.10
C ASN A 195 -4.22 -13.60 -1.62
N GLN A 196 -3.35 -14.39 -0.98
CA GLN A 196 -2.07 -13.92 -0.44
C GLN A 196 -0.86 -14.50 -1.18
N SER A 197 -0.97 -15.71 -1.73
CA SER A 197 0.12 -16.38 -2.44
C SER A 197 -0.37 -17.54 -3.31
N SER A 198 0.30 -17.77 -4.44
CA SER A 198 0.16 -18.98 -5.26
C SER A 198 0.81 -20.22 -4.65
N LYS A 199 1.69 -20.05 -3.65
CA LYS A 199 2.39 -21.14 -2.96
C LYS A 199 1.89 -21.29 -1.51
N PRO A 200 1.95 -22.48 -0.89
CA PRO A 200 1.60 -22.64 0.51
C PRO A 200 2.45 -21.77 1.43
N VAL A 201 1.79 -21.02 2.32
CA VAL A 201 2.42 -20.11 3.28
C VAL A 201 2.28 -20.62 4.71
N ARG A 202 3.20 -20.22 5.59
CA ARG A 202 3.19 -20.64 7.00
C ARG A 202 1.90 -20.22 7.70
N VAL A 203 1.31 -21.14 8.44
CA VAL A 203 0.18 -20.87 9.33
C VAL A 203 0.44 -21.51 10.70
N CYS A 204 -0.15 -20.95 11.76
CA CYS A 204 -0.14 -21.61 13.06
C CYS A 204 -0.97 -22.90 13.01
N LEU A 205 -0.73 -23.80 13.97
CA LEU A 205 -1.43 -25.10 14.03
C LEU A 205 -2.95 -24.93 14.07
N ASN A 206 -3.47 -24.02 14.90
CA ASN A 206 -4.92 -23.77 14.99
C ASN A 206 -5.51 -23.34 13.64
N CYS A 207 -4.83 -22.42 12.92
CA CYS A 207 -5.29 -22.00 11.59
C CYS A 207 -5.21 -23.14 10.58
N PHE A 208 -4.15 -23.96 10.63
CA PHE A 208 -4.03 -25.12 9.76
C PHE A 208 -5.21 -26.09 9.95
N ASP A 209 -5.57 -26.39 11.19
CA ASP A 209 -6.67 -27.30 11.50
C ASP A 209 -8.01 -26.76 11.03
N THR A 210 -8.30 -25.48 11.32
CA THR A 210 -9.54 -24.81 10.88
C THR A 210 -9.65 -24.77 9.36
N LEU A 211 -8.60 -24.34 8.67
CA LEU A 211 -8.58 -24.24 7.20
C LEU A 211 -8.67 -25.62 6.53
N SER A 212 -8.03 -26.64 7.11
CA SER A 212 -8.09 -28.01 6.59
C SER A 212 -9.49 -28.59 6.72
N LYS A 213 -10.17 -28.38 7.85
CA LYS A 213 -11.57 -28.80 8.06
C LYS A 213 -12.51 -28.10 7.07
N ALA A 214 -12.37 -26.78 6.90
CA ALA A 214 -13.16 -26.02 5.94
C ALA A 214 -12.96 -26.51 4.50
N LYS A 215 -11.70 -26.82 4.12
CA LYS A 215 -11.38 -27.38 2.80
C LYS A 215 -12.05 -28.74 2.57
N LEU A 216 -12.05 -29.62 3.57
CA LEU A 216 -12.71 -30.92 3.47
C LEU A 216 -14.23 -30.76 3.32
N GLN A 217 -14.86 -29.90 4.12
CA GLN A 217 -16.30 -29.65 4.03
C GLN A 217 -16.72 -29.13 2.65
N ASN A 218 -15.97 -28.19 2.08
CA ASN A 218 -16.23 -27.70 0.72
C ASN A 218 -16.09 -28.81 -0.34
N ASN A 219 -15.16 -29.74 -0.17
CA ASN A 219 -15.01 -30.88 -1.08
C ASN A 219 -16.18 -31.89 -0.97
N PHE A 220 -16.71 -32.13 0.24
CA PHE A 220 -17.89 -33.00 0.44
C PHE A 220 -19.17 -32.42 -0.16
N GLN A 221 -19.32 -31.09 -0.19
CA GLN A 221 -20.45 -30.42 -0.83
C GLN A 221 -20.36 -30.48 -2.37
N THR A 222 -19.14 -30.55 -2.90
CA THR A 222 -18.88 -30.63 -4.35
C THR A 222 -19.03 -32.06 -4.88
N SER A 223 -18.85 -33.10 -4.03
CA SER A 223 -18.98 -34.50 -4.45
C SER A 223 -20.42 -35.03 -4.53
N LEU A 224 -21.42 -34.24 -4.14
CA LEU A 224 -22.85 -34.60 -4.27
C LEU A 224 -23.52 -34.03 -5.54
N THR A 225 -22.82 -33.27 -6.39
CA THR A 225 -23.44 -32.56 -7.52
C THR A 225 -22.81 -32.76 -8.90
N THR A 226 -21.71 -33.51 -9.09
CA THR A 226 -21.18 -33.75 -10.45
C THR A 226 -20.52 -35.12 -10.65
N ARG A 227 -20.93 -35.77 -11.76
CA ARG A 227 -20.37 -36.99 -12.36
C ARG A 227 -18.94 -36.75 -12.88
N PRO A 228 -18.11 -37.79 -13.02
CA PRO A 228 -16.71 -37.62 -13.40
C PRO A 228 -16.63 -37.34 -14.90
N ASP A 229 -15.95 -36.27 -15.27
CA ASP A 229 -15.27 -36.25 -16.56
C ASP A 229 -13.84 -35.76 -16.38
N SER A 230 -12.97 -36.39 -17.13
CA SER A 230 -11.53 -36.39 -16.94
C SER A 230 -10.86 -35.79 -18.16
N LYS A 231 -9.93 -34.85 -17.96
CA LYS A 231 -8.57 -34.96 -18.51
C LYS A 231 -7.66 -33.81 -18.09
N ASP A 232 -6.46 -34.28 -17.81
CA ASP A 232 -5.17 -33.68 -17.54
C ASP A 232 -4.65 -32.76 -18.67
N ARG A 233 -3.84 -31.75 -18.32
CA ARG A 233 -2.56 -31.40 -19.00
C ARG A 233 -1.85 -30.20 -18.36
N THR A 234 -0.76 -30.53 -17.67
CA THR A 234 0.61 -29.96 -17.70
C THR A 234 0.86 -28.54 -18.27
N GLY A 235 1.61 -27.74 -17.51
CA GLY A 235 2.38 -26.60 -18.01
C GLY A 235 3.29 -26.01 -16.92
N SER A 236 4.58 -26.33 -17.00
CA SER A 236 5.64 -25.85 -16.10
C SER A 236 6.03 -24.41 -16.43
N ALA A 237 6.27 -23.58 -15.41
CA ALA A 237 7.18 -22.45 -15.48
C ALA A 237 7.70 -22.13 -14.07
N ASP A 238 9.00 -22.29 -13.91
CA ASP A 238 9.77 -21.96 -12.74
C ASP A 238 9.81 -20.44 -12.53
N SER A 239 9.53 -19.99 -11.31
CA SER A 239 10.00 -18.70 -10.84
C SER A 239 10.37 -18.84 -9.36
N SER A 240 11.67 -19.03 -9.15
CA SER A 240 12.36 -18.79 -7.89
C SER A 240 12.10 -17.35 -7.44
N TRP A 241 11.51 -17.18 -6.27
CA TRP A 241 11.38 -15.87 -5.62
C TRP A 241 12.14 -15.92 -4.31
N GLU A 242 13.16 -15.08 -4.26
CA GLU A 242 14.20 -15.01 -3.24
C GLU A 242 13.67 -14.56 -1.88
N GLU A 243 14.33 -15.03 -0.84
CA GLU A 243 14.14 -14.61 0.55
C GLU A 243 14.62 -13.16 0.72
N ASP A 244 13.69 -12.24 1.02
CA ASP A 244 13.97 -10.83 1.36
C ASP A 244 14.75 -10.80 2.70
N SER A 245 16.08 -10.79 2.61
CA SER A 245 16.99 -10.52 3.72
C SER A 245 17.10 -9.00 3.86
N ASP A 246 16.27 -8.43 4.74
CA ASP A 246 16.26 -7.00 5.06
C ASP A 246 17.53 -6.60 5.85
N GLU A 247 18.63 -6.32 5.15
CA GLU A 247 19.69 -5.44 5.64
C GLU A 247 19.62 -4.11 4.89
N ASP A 248 18.90 -3.14 5.46
CA ASP A 248 19.01 -1.74 5.08
C ASP A 248 18.85 -0.89 6.35
N GLU A 249 19.92 -0.20 6.72
CA GLU A 249 19.88 0.90 7.67
C GLU A 249 19.01 2.01 7.08
N ASP A 250 17.99 2.42 7.83
CA ASP A 250 17.21 3.60 7.46
C ASP A 250 16.82 4.37 8.73
N ASN A 251 17.22 5.64 8.68
CA ASN A 251 17.17 6.68 9.70
C ASN A 251 15.72 7.05 10.04
N LEU A 252 15.27 6.60 11.22
CA LEU A 252 13.93 6.82 11.77
C LEU A 252 13.69 8.28 12.21
N ASN A 253 14.69 9.16 12.10
CA ASN A 253 14.69 10.46 12.77
C ASN A 253 14.55 11.67 11.83
N ARG A 254 13.99 11.50 10.63
CA ARG A 254 13.75 12.66 9.76
C ARG A 254 12.56 13.45 10.29
N ALA A 255 12.83 14.68 10.74
CA ALA A 255 11.79 15.63 11.12
C ALA A 255 10.75 15.78 10.00
N TYR A 256 9.48 15.92 10.37
CA TYR A 256 8.39 16.15 9.42
C TYR A 256 8.66 17.46 8.66
N GLN A 257 8.92 17.36 7.36
CA GLN A 257 9.23 18.51 6.50
C GLN A 257 7.98 18.94 5.74
N GLU A 258 7.92 20.22 5.36
CA GLU A 258 6.86 20.75 4.49
C GLU A 258 6.71 19.92 3.20
N ALA A 259 7.82 19.40 2.69
CA ALA A 259 7.83 18.54 1.52
C ALA A 259 7.07 17.20 1.71
N ASP A 260 6.82 16.78 2.95
CA ASP A 260 6.17 15.51 3.29
C ASP A 260 4.64 15.64 3.46
N LYS A 261 4.11 16.87 3.48
CA LYS A 261 2.66 17.13 3.59
C LYS A 261 1.87 16.50 2.46
N SER A 262 0.70 15.97 2.84
CA SER A 262 -0.26 15.42 1.90
C SER A 262 -0.83 16.50 0.97
N LYS A 263 -1.02 16.15 -0.31
CA LYS A 263 -1.63 17.01 -1.34
C LYS A 263 -2.79 16.27 -1.98
N PHE A 264 -3.97 16.87 -2.02
CA PHE A 264 -5.15 16.32 -2.70
C PHE A 264 -5.56 17.23 -3.86
N TYR A 265 -5.62 16.67 -5.07
CA TYR A 265 -5.90 17.39 -6.29
C TYR A 265 -7.40 17.41 -6.58
N GLY A 266 -7.93 18.58 -6.91
CA GLY A 266 -9.34 18.75 -7.29
C GLY A 266 -10.29 19.00 -6.12
N SER A 267 -9.81 18.97 -4.88
CA SER A 267 -10.55 19.51 -3.73
C SER A 267 -10.45 21.03 -3.76
N THR A 268 -11.56 21.69 -4.08
CA THR A 268 -11.67 23.14 -3.90
C THR A 268 -11.68 23.44 -2.40
N ASN A 269 -10.52 23.53 -1.78
CA ASN A 269 -10.38 24.42 -0.63
C ASN A 269 -10.40 25.84 -1.20
N ALA A 270 -11.32 26.66 -0.70
CA ALA A 270 -11.31 28.09 -0.98
C ALA A 270 -9.95 28.66 -0.56
N GLY A 271 -9.17 29.12 -1.54
CA GLY A 271 -7.90 29.82 -1.32
C GLY A 271 -6.66 28.91 -1.34
N VAL A 272 -6.11 28.69 -2.53
CA VAL A 272 -4.71 28.94 -2.94
C VAL A 272 -4.56 28.23 -4.29
N ILE A 273 -4.59 29.01 -5.36
CA ILE A 273 -4.16 28.56 -6.69
C ILE A 273 -2.63 28.69 -6.67
N GLU A 274 -1.92 27.59 -6.46
CA GLU A 274 -0.49 27.52 -6.83
C GLU A 274 -0.40 27.04 -8.28
N ASP A 275 -0.66 27.96 -9.20
CA ASP A 275 -0.15 27.86 -10.57
C ASP A 275 1.25 28.47 -10.57
N ALA A 276 2.25 27.66 -10.24
CA ALA A 276 3.65 28.02 -10.42
C ALA A 276 4.17 27.33 -11.69
N ASP A 277 3.92 27.95 -12.86
CA ASP A 277 4.83 27.89 -14.00
C ASP A 277 4.44 28.89 -15.10
N VAL A 278 5.08 30.07 -15.14
CA VAL A 278 5.41 30.79 -16.39
C VAL A 278 6.72 31.54 -16.15
N THR A 279 7.81 30.99 -16.67
CA THR A 279 9.05 31.73 -16.95
C THR A 279 8.83 32.61 -18.19
N GLU A 280 8.92 33.92 -18.06
CA GLU A 280 9.11 34.82 -19.20
C GLU A 280 10.57 35.26 -19.30
N GLU A 281 11.21 34.82 -20.37
CA GLU A 281 12.44 35.42 -20.90
C GLU A 281 12.13 36.83 -21.40
N THR A 282 12.88 37.83 -20.93
CA THR A 282 12.98 39.14 -21.57
C THR A 282 14.44 39.42 -21.94
N THR A 283 14.77 39.12 -23.20
CA THR A 283 15.70 39.92 -24.02
C THR A 283 14.87 41.13 -24.50
N ILE A 284 15.30 42.39 -24.70
CA ILE A 284 16.45 43.04 -25.37
C ILE A 284 16.40 44.51 -24.83
N SER A 285 17.48 45.20 -24.46
CA SER A 285 18.21 46.12 -25.36
C SER A 285 19.29 46.88 -24.56
N ILE A 286 20.55 46.72 -24.94
CA ILE A 286 21.66 47.54 -24.49
C ILE A 286 21.91 48.55 -25.62
N ASP A 287 21.55 49.81 -25.40
CA ASP A 287 21.77 50.88 -26.35
C ASP A 287 23.23 51.36 -26.23
N GLN A 288 24.05 51.07 -27.24
CA GLN A 288 25.32 51.73 -27.46
C GLN A 288 25.14 52.79 -28.54
N LYS A 289 25.23 54.07 -28.16
CA LYS A 289 25.73 55.09 -29.08
C LYS A 289 26.81 55.95 -28.42
N LYS A 290 27.92 55.98 -29.13
CA LYS A 290 29.24 56.49 -28.82
C LYS A 290 29.40 57.85 -29.53
N ILE A 291 30.17 58.76 -28.91
CA ILE A 291 31.01 59.82 -29.53
C ILE A 291 30.23 61.04 -30.07
N GLY A 292 30.59 62.31 -29.86
CA GLY A 292 31.75 62.97 -29.25
C GLY A 292 31.80 64.46 -29.66
N THR A 293 32.76 65.21 -29.10
CA THR A 293 33.21 66.60 -29.44
C THR A 293 32.21 67.73 -29.18
N LYS A 294 32.52 68.84 -28.51
CA LYS A 294 33.73 69.68 -28.42
C LYS A 294 33.92 70.22 -26.99
#